data_AF-A0A2N3R8E9-F1
#
_entry.id   AF-A0A2N3R8E9-F1
#
_cell.length_a   1.000
_cell.length_b   1.000
_cell.length_c   1.000
_cell.angle_alpha   90.00
_cell.angle_beta   90.00
_cell.angle_gamma   90.00
#
_symmetry.space_group_name_H-M   'P 1'
#
loop_
_entity.id
_entity.type
_entity.pdbx_description
1 polymer ?
#
loop_
_entity_poly.entity_id
_entity_poly.type
_entity_poly.pdbx_seq_one_letter_code
_entity_poly.pdbx_strand_id
1 'polypeptide(L)'
;MASGMGYITFAKTEPHLFSMLFMCDQSREQRERMERQLQPIIELIARQLGVDTRTATAFHMQMWIHVHGIASMIVTHYLDWDEQHIVDALTMEFHALSATIANQQGSGGAQ
;
A
#
# COMPACT_ATOMS: atom_id res chain seq x y z
N MET A 1 8.27 -2.19 -2.70
CA MET A 1 8.79 -0.88 -2.23
C MET A 1 8.88 0.14 -3.37
N ALA A 2 9.51 -0.18 -4.51
CA ALA A 2 9.65 0.77 -5.64
C ALA A 2 8.33 1.40 -6.15
N SER A 3 7.22 0.65 -6.19
CA SER A 3 5.92 1.18 -6.61
C SER A 3 5.29 2.17 -5.62
N GLY A 4 5.47 1.95 -4.31
CA GLY A 4 4.98 2.86 -3.26
C GLY A 4 5.76 4.18 -3.24
N MET A 5 7.08 4.10 -3.39
CA MET A 5 7.94 5.29 -3.52
C MET A 5 7.55 6.12 -4.73
N GLY A 6 7.42 5.52 -5.91
CA GLY A 6 7.01 6.25 -7.12
C GLY A 6 5.66 6.97 -6.97
N TYR A 7 4.70 6.36 -6.27
CA TYR A 7 3.40 6.98 -5.98
C TYR A 7 3.53 8.20 -5.06
N ILE A 8 4.34 8.11 -4.00
CA ILE A 8 4.56 9.22 -3.06
C ILE A 8 5.40 10.32 -3.71
N THR A 9 6.41 9.98 -4.51
CA THR A 9 7.18 10.93 -5.32
C THR A 9 6.25 11.70 -6.25
N PHE A 10 5.33 11.02 -6.95
CA PHE A 10 4.35 11.68 -7.80
C PHE A 10 3.46 12.66 -7.02
N ALA A 11 3.04 12.30 -5.81
CA ALA A 11 2.30 13.20 -4.93
C ALA A 11 3.10 14.46 -4.56
N LYS A 12 4.41 14.30 -4.33
CA LYS A 12 5.33 15.41 -3.98
C LYS A 12 5.64 16.30 -5.17
N THR A 13 5.84 15.73 -6.36
CA THR A 13 6.25 16.48 -7.56
C THR A 13 5.07 17.10 -8.30
N GLU A 14 3.89 16.47 -8.27
CA GLU A 14 2.71 16.87 -9.04
C GLU A 14 1.43 16.90 -8.17
N PRO A 15 1.39 17.67 -7.06
CA PRO A 15 0.33 17.58 -6.04
C PRO A 15 -1.07 17.90 -6.57
N HIS A 16 -1.19 18.83 -7.53
CA HIS A 16 -2.47 19.16 -8.15
C HIS A 16 -3.00 18.02 -9.03
N LEU A 17 -2.14 17.44 -9.87
CA LEU A 17 -2.52 16.31 -10.71
C LEU A 17 -2.81 15.07 -9.86
N PHE A 18 -2.01 14.83 -8.82
CA PHE A 18 -2.28 13.79 -7.83
C PHE A 18 -3.69 13.94 -7.24
N SER A 19 -4.04 15.15 -6.81
CA SER A 19 -5.35 15.43 -6.24
C SER A 19 -6.49 15.15 -7.23
N MET A 20 -6.33 15.54 -8.49
CA MET A 20 -7.31 15.26 -9.55
C MET A 20 -7.51 13.78 -9.81
N LEU A 21 -6.45 12.96 -9.69
CA LEU A 21 -6.47 11.54 -10.01
C LEU A 21 -6.88 10.65 -8.83
N PHE A 22 -6.51 11.04 -7.61
CA PHE A 22 -6.55 10.16 -6.44
C PHE A 22 -7.30 10.73 -5.23
N MET A 23 -7.62 12.03 -5.21
CA MET A 23 -8.33 12.69 -4.10
C MET A 23 -9.76 13.09 -4.49
N CYS A 24 -10.36 12.34 -5.43
CA CYS A 24 -11.68 12.60 -5.98
C CYS A 24 -12.55 11.33 -5.95
N ASP A 25 -13.86 11.53 -6.12
CA ASP A 25 -14.79 10.40 -6.21
C ASP A 25 -14.47 9.52 -7.41
N GLN A 26 -14.31 8.23 -7.16
CA GLN A 26 -14.11 7.26 -8.21
C GLN A 26 -15.43 6.64 -8.65
N SER A 27 -15.67 6.63 -9.96
CA SER A 27 -16.77 5.87 -10.54
C SER A 27 -16.64 4.38 -10.22
N ARG A 28 -17.75 3.65 -10.30
CA ARG A 28 -17.76 2.20 -10.09
C ARG A 28 -16.85 1.49 -11.10
N GLU A 29 -16.87 1.91 -12.35
CA GLU A 29 -16.05 1.32 -13.42
C GLU A 29 -14.54 1.51 -13.16
N GLN A 30 -14.14 2.70 -12.67
CA GLN A 30 -12.75 2.94 -12.28
C GLN A 30 -12.30 2.03 -11.14
N ARG A 31 -13.14 1.85 -10.12
CA ARG A 31 -12.83 0.94 -8.99
C ARG A 31 -12.67 -0.51 -9.47
N GLU A 32 -13.61 -1.01 -10.26
CA GLU A 32 -13.54 -2.37 -10.81
C GLU A 32 -12.32 -2.57 -11.72
N ARG A 33 -11.93 -1.55 -12.49
CA ARG A 33 -10.72 -1.58 -13.31
C ARG A 33 -9.47 -1.64 -12.43
N MET A 34 -9.40 -0.82 -11.38
CA MET A 34 -8.27 -0.82 -10.45
C MET A 34 -8.14 -2.18 -9.77
N GLU A 35 -9.24 -2.76 -9.27
CA GLU A 35 -9.23 -4.11 -8.67
C GLU A 35 -8.63 -5.16 -9.62
N ARG A 36 -9.02 -5.16 -10.90
CA ARG A 36 -8.44 -6.06 -11.91
C ARG A 36 -6.95 -5.84 -12.12
N GLN A 37 -6.49 -4.59 -12.07
CA GLN A 37 -5.07 -4.25 -12.21
C GLN A 37 -4.24 -4.64 -10.98
N LEU A 38 -4.86 -4.74 -9.80
CA LEU A 38 -4.21 -5.16 -8.56
C LEU A 38 -4.03 -6.68 -8.46
N GLN A 39 -4.83 -7.46 -9.19
CA GLN A 39 -4.81 -8.93 -9.12
C GLN A 39 -3.40 -9.55 -9.28
N PRO A 40 -2.55 -9.15 -10.26
CA PRO A 40 -1.19 -9.68 -10.37
C PRO A 40 -0.29 -9.33 -9.19
N ILE A 41 -0.53 -8.18 -8.53
CA ILE A 41 0.22 -7.75 -7.34
C ILE A 41 -0.19 -8.62 -6.15
N ILE A 42 -1.48 -8.88 -5.98
CA ILE A 42 -2.02 -9.75 -4.93
C ILE A 42 -1.45 -11.17 -5.08
N GLU A 43 -1.43 -11.72 -6.30
CA GLU A 43 -0.86 -13.04 -6.58
C GLU A 43 0.64 -13.10 -6.29
N LEU A 44 1.39 -12.04 -6.62
CA LEU A 44 2.80 -11.93 -6.29
C LEU A 44 3.03 -11.93 -4.78
N ILE A 45 2.24 -11.16 -4.02
CA ILE A 45 2.31 -11.09 -2.55
C ILE A 45 1.98 -12.46 -1.94
N ALA A 46 0.89 -13.08 -2.39
CA ALA A 46 0.47 -14.41 -1.93
C ALA A 46 1.61 -15.43 -2.08
N ARG A 47 2.25 -15.45 -3.26
CA ARG A 47 3.39 -16.34 -3.53
C ARG A 47 4.62 -16.01 -2.69
N GLN A 48 4.95 -14.74 -2.51
CA GLN A 48 6.15 -14.32 -1.76
C GLN A 48 6.02 -14.57 -0.26
N LEU A 49 4.84 -14.38 0.29
CA LEU A 49 4.58 -14.54 1.73
C LEU A 49 4.06 -15.94 2.09
N GLY A 50 3.75 -16.79 1.11
CA GLY A 50 3.20 -18.13 1.35
C GLY A 50 1.82 -18.07 2.02
N VAL A 51 0.97 -17.14 1.60
CA VAL A 51 -0.36 -16.89 2.19
C VAL A 51 -1.48 -17.10 1.17
N ASP A 52 -2.70 -17.28 1.65
CA ASP A 52 -3.88 -17.29 0.79
C ASP A 52 -4.17 -15.91 0.17
N THR A 53 -4.94 -15.89 -0.93
CA THR A 53 -5.29 -14.66 -1.65
C THR A 53 -5.98 -13.64 -0.76
N ARG A 54 -6.84 -14.06 0.16
CA ARG A 54 -7.56 -13.16 1.06
C ARG A 54 -6.59 -12.40 1.98
N THR A 55 -5.62 -13.10 2.52
CA THR A 55 -4.56 -12.57 3.39
C THR A 55 -3.63 -11.66 2.60
N ALA A 56 -3.25 -12.04 1.37
CA ALA A 56 -2.47 -11.19 0.48
C ALA A 56 -3.21 -9.89 0.11
N THR A 57 -4.52 -9.96 -0.16
CA THR A 57 -5.36 -8.78 -0.41
C THR A 57 -5.41 -7.87 0.81
N ALA A 58 -5.60 -8.43 2.02
CA ALA A 58 -5.60 -7.65 3.25
C ALA A 58 -4.24 -6.97 3.49
N PHE A 59 -3.13 -7.70 3.30
CA PHE A 59 -1.78 -7.15 3.39
C PHE A 59 -1.57 -5.98 2.41
N HIS A 60 -1.95 -6.18 1.14
CA HIS A 60 -1.84 -5.15 0.13
C HIS A 60 -2.65 -3.91 0.50
N MET A 61 -3.88 -4.09 1.00
CA MET A 61 -4.74 -2.98 1.39
C MET A 61 -4.13 -2.16 2.54
N GLN A 62 -3.53 -2.80 3.55
CA GLN A 62 -2.85 -2.09 4.65
C GLN A 62 -1.66 -1.28 4.14
N MET A 63 -0.80 -1.89 3.31
CA MET A 63 0.29 -1.19 2.66
C MET A 63 -0.20 -0.02 1.80
N TRP A 64 -1.31 -0.20 1.07
CA TRP A 64 -1.90 0.85 0.23
C TRP A 64 -2.43 2.01 1.07
N ILE A 65 -3.16 1.75 2.15
CA ILE A 65 -3.64 2.78 3.07
C ILE A 65 -2.46 3.60 3.61
N HIS A 66 -1.37 2.93 3.99
CA HIS A 66 -0.18 3.59 4.53
C HIS A 66 0.49 4.48 3.47
N VAL A 67 0.74 3.94 2.26
CA VAL A 67 1.31 4.70 1.13
C VAL A 67 0.43 5.88 0.73
N HIS A 68 -0.88 5.66 0.57
CA HIS A 68 -1.82 6.70 0.18
C HIS A 68 -1.98 7.76 1.27
N GLY A 69 -1.98 7.36 2.56
CA GLY A 69 -1.99 8.27 3.69
C GLY A 69 -0.80 9.22 3.69
N ILE A 70 0.42 8.70 3.50
CA ILE A 70 1.64 9.51 3.40
C ILE A 70 1.53 10.49 2.21
N ALA A 71 1.14 10.00 1.04
CA ALA A 71 0.97 10.83 -0.16
C ALA A 71 -0.05 11.97 0.06
N SER A 72 -1.20 11.66 0.63
CA SER A 72 -2.26 12.64 0.95
C SER A 72 -1.80 13.67 1.99
N MET A 73 -1.02 13.25 2.99
CA MET A 73 -0.44 14.17 3.98
C MET A 73 0.62 15.09 3.37
N ILE A 74 1.40 14.62 2.40
CA ILE A 74 2.35 15.45 1.64
C ILE A 74 1.62 16.47 0.78
N VAL A 75 0.59 16.04 0.03
CA VAL A 75 -0.20 16.89 -0.87
C VAL A 75 -0.94 18.00 -0.12
N THR A 76 -1.35 17.72 1.11
CA THR A 76 -2.01 18.71 1.99
C THR A 76 -1.03 19.55 2.82
N HIS A 77 0.28 19.38 2.61
CA HIS A 77 1.35 20.03 3.37
C HIS A 77 1.33 19.72 4.88
N TYR A 78 0.70 18.63 5.30
CA TYR A 78 0.72 18.16 6.68
C TYR A 78 2.08 17.53 7.04
N LEU A 79 2.72 16.84 6.08
CA LEU A 79 4.08 16.33 6.21
C LEU A 79 4.99 16.95 5.16
N ASP A 80 6.24 17.23 5.56
CA ASP A 80 7.35 17.54 4.65
C ASP A 80 8.50 16.54 4.88
N TRP A 81 8.20 15.26 4.65
CA TRP A 81 9.19 14.19 4.79
C TRP A 81 10.13 14.14 3.58
N ASP A 82 11.40 13.87 3.85
CA ASP A 82 12.36 13.50 2.81
C ASP A 82 12.18 12.03 2.40
N GLU A 83 12.94 11.62 1.38
CA GLU A 83 12.89 10.27 0.84
C GLU A 83 13.25 9.21 1.88
N GLN A 84 14.22 9.50 2.76
CA GLN A 84 14.69 8.54 3.76
C GLN A 84 13.61 8.25 4.80
N HIS A 85 12.94 9.29 5.32
CA HIS A 85 11.83 9.11 6.26
C HIS A 85 10.69 8.28 5.65
N ILE A 86 10.40 8.48 4.35
CA ILE A 86 9.38 7.70 3.65
C ILE A 86 9.82 6.23 3.54
N VAL A 87 11.06 5.97 3.12
CA VAL A 87 11.61 4.60 3.02
C VAL A 87 11.54 3.90 4.37
N ASP A 88 12.00 4.55 5.43
CA ASP A 88 12.02 3.98 6.78
C ASP A 88 10.61 3.62 7.26
N ALA A 89 9.63 4.51 7.03
CA ALA A 89 8.23 4.25 7.38
C ALA A 89 7.64 3.06 6.60
N LEU A 90 7.84 3.01 5.29
CA LEU A 90 7.34 1.92 4.45
C LEU A 90 8.00 0.57 4.79
N THR A 91 9.29 0.58 5.11
CA THR A 91 10.03 -0.62 5.53
C THR A 91 9.55 -1.10 6.88
N MET A 92 9.34 -0.20 7.84
CA MET A 92 8.80 -0.54 9.16
C MET A 92 7.41 -1.18 9.04
N GLU A 93 6.50 -0.57 8.28
CA GLU A 93 5.15 -1.10 8.08
C GLU A 93 5.19 -2.48 7.41
N PHE A 94 6.00 -2.65 6.37
CA PHE A 94 6.17 -3.95 5.71
C PHE A 94 6.60 -5.04 6.68
N HIS A 95 7.59 -4.76 7.54
CA HIS A 95 8.08 -5.72 8.52
C HIS A 95 7.04 -6.02 9.60
N ALA A 96 6.32 -5.00 10.08
CA ALA A 96 5.26 -5.16 11.07
C ALA A 96 4.15 -6.07 10.55
N LEU A 97 3.61 -5.77 9.37
CA LEU A 97 2.56 -6.57 8.74
C LEU A 97 3.02 -8.01 8.45
N SER A 98 4.25 -8.18 7.95
CA SER A 98 4.82 -9.49 7.67
C SER A 98 4.95 -10.34 8.95
N ALA A 99 5.39 -9.72 10.05
CA ALA A 99 5.46 -10.38 11.35
C ALA A 99 4.07 -10.75 11.89
N THR A 100 3.07 -9.88 11.74
CA THR A 100 1.69 -10.17 12.13
C THR A 100 1.14 -11.40 11.41
N ILE A 101 1.36 -11.50 10.09
CA ILE A 101 0.93 -12.65 9.28
C ILE A 101 1.64 -13.93 9.74
N ALA A 102 2.96 -13.89 9.94
CA ALA A 102 3.72 -15.06 10.39
C ALA A 102 3.22 -15.57 11.75
N ASN A 103 2.90 -14.67 12.68
CA ASN A 103 2.36 -15.03 13.98
C ASN A 103 0.97 -15.69 13.88
N GLN A 104 0.11 -15.20 12.98
CA GLN A 104 -1.21 -15.79 12.76
C GLN A 104 -1.10 -17.21 12.16
N GLN A 105 -0.14 -17.44 11.27
CA GLN A 105 0.12 -18.77 10.70
C GLN A 105 0.66 -19.76 11.76
N GLY A 106 1.55 -19.31 12.66
CA GLY A 106 2.07 -20.14 13.75
C GLY A 106 1.04 -20.47 14.83
N SER A 107 0.01 -19.63 14.99
CA SER A 107 -1.07 -19.83 15.97
C SER A 107 -2.11 -20.88 15.55
N GLY A 108 -2.16 -21.22 14.25
CA GLY A 108 -3.12 -22.17 13.69
C GLY A 108 -2.68 -23.64 13.72
N GLY A 109 -1.45 -23.93 14.18
CA GLY A 109 -0.88 -25.28 14.25
C GLY A 109 -1.01 -25.99 15.61
N ALA A 110 -1.68 -25.35 16.59
CA ALA A 110 -1.89 -25.89 17.93
C ALA A 110 -3.39 -26.09 18.21
N GLN A 111 -4.05 -26.93 17.42
CA GLN A 111 -5.36 -27.53 17.75
C GLN A 111 -5.40 -28.98 17.26
#